data_AF-A0A820XH32-F1
#
_entry.id   AF-A0A820XH32-F1
#
_cell.length_a   1.000
_cell.length_b   1.000
_cell.length_c   1.000
_cell.angle_alpha   90.00
_cell.angle_beta   90.00
_cell.angle_gamma   90.00
#
_symmetry.space_group_name_H-M   'P 1'
#
loop_
_entity.id
_entity.type
_entity.pdbx_description
1 polymer ?
#
loop_
_entity_poly.entity_id
_entity_poly.type
_entity_poly.pdbx_seq_one_letter_code
_entity_poly.pdbx_strand_id
1 'polypeptide(L)'
;MLNFAQQLFGSDTNKEFTMFDSFYEHPDLLFLDATVQLTRLTTSLDDYLGQDVIQLLIRTDPRMCNLASIRFISFSCFFLIQFSLYFIIQF
;
A
#
# COMPACT_ATOMS: atom_id res chain seq x y z
N MET A 1 -9.56 13.82 17.63
CA MET A 1 -10.98 13.71 17.21
C MET A 1 -11.47 12.27 17.34
N LEU A 2 -10.87 11.28 16.66
CA LEU A 2 -11.31 9.88 16.73
C LEU A 2 -11.25 9.25 18.14
N ASN A 3 -10.26 9.64 18.97
CA ASN A 3 -10.18 9.14 20.34
C ASN A 3 -11.39 9.55 21.19
N PHE A 4 -11.92 10.74 20.97
CA PHE A 4 -13.12 11.19 21.67
C PHE A 4 -14.38 10.50 21.14
N ALA A 5 -14.46 10.30 19.81
CA ALA A 5 -15.58 9.60 19.17
C ALA A 5 -15.71 8.15 19.66
N GLN A 6 -14.62 7.39 19.73
CA GLN A 6 -14.67 6.00 20.22
C GLN A 6 -15.09 5.90 21.69
N GLN A 7 -14.78 6.91 22.52
CA GLN A 7 -15.22 6.94 23.93
C GLN A 7 -16.74 7.16 24.06
N LEU A 8 -17.35 7.89 23.13
CA LEU A 8 -18.78 8.19 23.14
C LEU A 8 -19.62 7.14 22.40
N PHE A 9 -19.09 6.59 21.31
CA PHE A 9 -19.85 5.82 20.33
C PHE A 9 -19.27 4.43 20.04
N GLY A 10 -18.15 4.07 20.67
CA GLY A 10 -17.54 2.74 20.52
C GLY A 10 -18.16 1.67 21.41
N SER A 11 -19.10 2.02 22.29
CA SER A 11 -19.84 1.06 23.12
C SER A 11 -21.14 0.64 22.43
N ASP A 12 -21.39 -0.67 22.39
CA ASP A 12 -22.62 -1.28 21.84
C ASP A 12 -23.89 -0.91 22.61
N THR A 13 -23.74 -0.24 23.75
CA THR A 13 -24.88 0.19 24.59
C THR A 13 -25.57 1.45 24.07
N ASN A 14 -24.99 2.15 23.09
CA ASN A 14 -25.54 3.41 22.58
C ASN A 14 -26.63 3.16 21.53
N LYS A 15 -27.82 3.74 21.71
CA LYS A 15 -29.01 3.45 20.88
C LYS A 15 -29.18 4.38 19.67
N GLU A 16 -28.57 5.56 19.69
CA GLU A 16 -28.69 6.53 18.60
C GLU A 16 -27.63 6.33 17.52
N PHE A 17 -26.39 6.08 17.94
CA PHE A 17 -25.27 5.91 17.03
C PHE A 17 -24.21 5.00 17.62
N THR A 18 -23.81 4.00 16.83
CA THR A 18 -22.73 3.06 17.09
C THR A 18 -21.64 3.27 16.04
N MET A 19 -20.40 3.41 16.48
CA MET A 19 -19.26 3.74 15.61
C MET A 19 -18.69 2.53 14.87
N PHE A 20 -18.75 1.36 15.51
CA PHE A 20 -18.19 0.10 15.04
C PHE A 20 -19.27 -0.97 14.85
N ASP A 21 -20.54 -0.59 14.76
CA ASP A 21 -21.62 -1.55 14.51
C ASP A 21 -22.49 -1.03 13.38
N SER A 22 -23.01 -1.95 12.57
CA SER A 22 -23.72 -1.63 11.35
C SER A 22 -24.94 -2.53 11.16
N PHE A 23 -25.81 -2.16 10.23
CA PHE A 23 -26.93 -3.03 9.90
C PHE A 23 -26.42 -4.27 9.17
N TYR A 24 -26.97 -5.44 9.51
CA TYR A 24 -26.57 -6.72 8.91
C TYR A 24 -26.57 -6.74 7.37
N GLU A 25 -27.46 -5.98 6.73
CA GLU A 25 -27.55 -5.87 5.27
C GLU A 25 -26.41 -5.04 4.65
N HIS A 26 -25.73 -4.24 5.48
CA HIS A 26 -24.69 -3.29 5.11
C HIS A 26 -23.52 -3.32 6.11
N PRO A 27 -22.76 -4.43 6.17
CA PRO A 27 -21.65 -4.61 7.10
C PRO A 27 -20.49 -3.66 6.80
N ASP A 28 -19.67 -3.38 7.81
CA ASP A 28 -18.34 -2.76 7.70
C ASP A 28 -18.31 -1.38 7.01
N LEU A 29 -19.29 -0.51 7.32
CA LEU A 29 -19.50 0.76 6.61
C LEU A 29 -18.30 1.72 6.66
N LEU A 30 -17.91 2.15 7.87
CA LEU A 30 -16.83 3.12 8.11
C LEU A 30 -15.62 2.46 8.77
N PHE A 31 -15.90 1.54 9.68
CA PHE A 31 -14.95 0.68 10.36
C PHE A 31 -15.51 -0.73 10.29
N LEU A 32 -14.63 -1.73 10.45
CA LEU A 32 -15.08 -3.11 10.57
C LEU A 32 -15.97 -3.26 11.80
N ASP A 33 -17.00 -4.08 11.72
CA ASP A 33 -17.91 -4.29 12.84
C ASP A 33 -17.22 -5.01 14.02
N ALA A 34 -16.13 -5.71 13.72
CA ALA A 34 -15.26 -6.34 14.72
C ALA A 34 -14.27 -5.37 15.40
N THR A 35 -14.32 -4.06 15.09
CA THR A 35 -13.37 -3.08 15.63
C THR A 35 -13.67 -2.79 17.10
N VAL A 36 -12.69 -3.05 17.98
CA VAL A 36 -12.84 -2.76 19.42
C VAL A 36 -12.31 -1.36 19.77
N GLN A 37 -11.24 -0.92 19.12
CA GLN A 37 -10.61 0.37 19.41
C GLN A 37 -9.75 0.87 18.25
N LEU A 38 -9.57 2.18 18.19
CA LEU A 38 -8.63 2.85 17.31
C LEU A 38 -7.40 3.27 18.09
N THR A 39 -6.23 2.82 17.62
CA THR A 39 -4.94 3.23 18.16
C THR A 39 -4.23 4.16 17.19
N ARG A 40 -3.61 5.22 17.71
CA ARG A 40 -2.79 6.10 16.89
C ARG A 40 -1.54 5.38 16.45
N LEU A 41 -1.29 5.33 15.15
CA LEU A 41 -0.02 4.87 14.63
C LEU A 41 1.10 5.83 15.03
N THR A 42 2.17 5.30 15.62
CA THR A 42 3.34 6.06 16.05
C THR A 42 4.51 5.93 15.08
N THR A 43 4.47 4.97 14.18
CA THR A 43 5.50 4.66 13.18
C THR A 43 5.10 5.17 11.80
N SER A 44 6.03 5.11 10.86
CA SER A 44 5.71 5.34 9.44
C SER A 44 4.81 4.21 8.91
N LEU A 45 4.12 4.47 7.80
CA LEU A 45 3.30 3.46 7.13
C LEU A 45 4.16 2.28 6.65
N ASP A 46 5.37 2.56 6.15
CA ASP A 46 6.27 1.53 5.64
C ASP A 46 6.75 0.61 6.77
N ASP A 47 7.06 1.17 7.93
CA ASP A 47 7.45 0.39 9.12
C ASP A 47 6.28 -0.44 9.66
N TYR A 48 5.05 0.10 9.59
CA TYR A 48 3.85 -0.59 10.06
C TYR A 48 3.47 -1.78 9.17
N LEU A 49 3.54 -1.61 7.84
CA LEU A 49 3.24 -2.66 6.88
C LEU A 49 4.34 -3.73 6.84
N GLY A 50 5.59 -3.32 7.03
CA GLY A 50 6.75 -4.20 6.92
C GLY A 50 7.19 -4.42 5.47
N GLN A 51 8.48 -4.68 5.31
CA GLN A 51 9.11 -4.75 3.99
C GLN A 51 8.55 -5.87 3.11
N ASP A 52 8.16 -7.00 3.70
CA ASP A 52 7.63 -8.16 2.96
C ASP A 52 6.28 -7.86 2.30
N VAL A 53 5.38 -7.17 3.02
CA VAL A 53 4.08 -6.75 2.50
C VAL A 53 4.25 -5.72 1.38
N ILE A 54 5.15 -4.75 1.57
CA ILE A 54 5.44 -3.75 0.54
C ILE A 54 5.99 -4.40 -0.73
N GLN A 55 6.94 -5.34 -0.60
CA GLN A 55 7.46 -6.08 -1.74
C GLN A 55 6.38 -6.91 -2.43
N LEU A 56 5.47 -7.54 -1.68
CA LEU A 56 4.35 -8.27 -2.24
C LEU A 56 3.44 -7.34 -3.05
N LEU A 57 3.05 -6.20 -2.48
CA LEU A 57 2.19 -5.22 -3.15
C LEU A 57 2.82 -4.72 -4.45
N ILE A 58 4.11 -4.37 -4.43
CA ILE A 58 4.85 -3.94 -5.63
C ILE A 58 4.88 -5.04 -6.69
N ARG A 59 5.08 -6.30 -6.30
CA ARG A 59 5.10 -7.44 -7.24
C ARG A 59 3.72 -7.72 -7.83
N THR A 60 2.66 -7.54 -7.06
CA THR A 60 1.29 -7.83 -7.49
C THR A 60 0.61 -6.65 -8.19
N ASP A 61 1.14 -5.44 -8.07
CA ASP A 61 0.56 -4.26 -8.72
C ASP A 61 0.79 -4.33 -10.24
N PRO A 62 -0.27 -4.48 -11.06
CA PRO A 62 -0.14 -4.59 -12.51
C PRO A 62 0.44 -3.32 -13.16
N ARG A 63 0.45 -2.18 -12.46
CA ARG A 63 1.05 -0.93 -12.93
C ARG A 63 2.58 -0.92 -12.77
N MET A 64 3.11 -1.71 -11.85
CA MET A 64 4.55 -1.70 -11.50
C MET A 64 5.38 -2.64 -12.38
N CYS A 65 4.74 -3.59 -13.09
CA CYS A 65 5.41 -4.54 -14.00
C CYS A 65 6.17 -3.92 -15.19
N ASN A 66 5.99 -2.61 -15.48
CA ASN A 66 6.59 -1.98 -16.65
C ASN A 66 7.94 -1.29 -16.38
N LEU A 67 8.25 -0.92 -15.13
CA LEU A 67 9.44 -0.09 -14.83
C LEU A 67 10.76 -0.88 -14.80
N ALA A 68 10.72 -2.13 -14.32
CA ALA A 68 11.91 -2.98 -14.28
C ALA A 68 12.37 -3.38 -15.69
N SER A 69 11.45 -3.83 -16.55
CA SER A 69 11.76 -4.22 -17.93
C SER A 69 12.35 -3.08 -18.76
N ILE A 70 11.84 -1.85 -18.61
CA ILE A 70 12.35 -0.68 -19.34
C ILE A 70 13.78 -0.32 -18.91
N ARG A 71 14.11 -0.40 -17.61
CA ARG A 71 15.48 -0.13 -17.12
C ARG A 71 16.49 -1.15 -17.61
N PHE A 72 16.11 -2.44 -17.66
CA PHE A 72 16.98 -3.50 -18.18
C PHE A 72 17.25 -3.35 -19.68
N ILE A 73 16.23 -2.98 -20.47
CA ILE A 73 16.40 -2.75 -21.92
C ILE A 73 17.29 -1.52 -22.17
N SER A 74 17.12 -0.44 -21.40
CA SER A 74 17.92 0.78 -21.54
C SER A 74 19.40 0.55 -21.25
N PHE A 75 19.74 -0.21 -20.20
CA PHE A 75 21.13 -0.52 -19.83
C PHE A 75 21.79 -1.44 -20.86
N SER A 76 21.05 -2.45 -21.35
CA SER A 76 21.52 -3.37 -22.39
C SER A 76 21.79 -2.66 -23.72
N CYS A 77 20.87 -1.79 -24.16
CA CYS A 77 21.05 -1.01 -25.40
C CYS A 77 22.25 -0.06 -25.32
N PHE A 78 22.45 0.64 -24.20
CA PHE A 78 23.60 1.54 -24.06
C PHE A 78 24.94 0.79 -24.22
N PHE A 79 25.06 -0.38 -23.59
CA PHE A 79 26.27 -1.19 -23.66
C PHE A 79 26.53 -1.75 -25.07
N LEU A 80 25.48 -2.19 -25.76
CA LEU A 80 25.57 -2.69 -27.13
C LEU A 80 25.93 -1.58 -28.14
N ILE A 81 25.39 -0.37 -27.97
CA ILE A 81 25.72 0.79 -28.81
C ILE A 81 27.18 1.20 -28.60
N GLN A 82 27.67 1.19 -27.37
CA GLN A 82 29.06 1.57 -27.08
C GLN A 82 30.05 0.55 -27.65
N PHE A 83 29.72 -0.74 -27.58
CA PHE A 83 30.54 -1.81 -28.16
C PHE A 83 30.58 -1.76 -29.70
N SER A 84 29.44 -1.53 -30.35
CA SER A 84 29.38 -1.42 -31.81
C SER A 84 30.12 -0.19 -32.34
N LEU A 85 29.99 0.96 -31.66
CA LEU A 85 30.72 2.19 -32.03
C LEU A 85 32.24 2.00 -31.88
N TYR A 86 32.70 1.35 -30.80
CA TYR A 86 34.12 1.04 -30.61
C TYR A 86 34.67 0.15 -31.73
N PHE A 87 33.91 -0.87 -32.14
CA PHE A 87 34.32 -1.77 -33.22
C PHE A 87 34.39 -1.06 -34.59
N ILE A 88 33.47 -0.13 -34.86
CA ILE A 88 33.43 0.65 -36.11
C ILE A 88 34.60 1.64 -36.21
N ILE A 89 35.07 2.22 -35.10
CA ILE A 89 36.17 3.21 -35.10
C ILE A 89 37.56 2.53 -35.29
N GLN A 90 37.65 1.22 -35.10
CA GLN A 90 38.91 0.46 -35.20
C GLN A 90 39.17 -0.12 -36.61
N PHE A 91 38.29 0.12 -37.59
CA PHE A 91 38.43 -0.24 -39.00
C PHE A 91 38.34 1.01 -39.88
#